data_AF-A0A1E5V529-F1
#
_entry.id   AF-A0A1E5V529-F1
#
_cell.length_a   1.000
_cell.length_b   1.000
_cell.length_c   1.000
_cell.angle_alpha   90.00
_cell.angle_beta   90.00
_cell.angle_gamma   90.00
#
_symmetry.space_group_name_H-M   'P 1'
#
loop_
_entity.id
_entity.type
_entity.pdbx_description
1 polymer ?
#
loop_
_entity_poly.entity_id
_entity_poly.type
_entity_poly.pdbx_seq_one_letter_code
_entity_poly.pdbx_strand_id
1 'polypeptide(L)' 'MDVFMQQETQQLMAKQMVGKLTSVCWDKCITSTPGSKLSPGETTCLSNCARRFLDMSMILAKRFQLQ' A
#
# COMPACT_ATOMS: atom_id res chain seq x y z
N MET A 1 3.68 13.84 26.31
CA MET A 1 2.33 13.66 25.74
C MET A 1 2.33 13.83 24.23
N ASP A 2 2.88 14.94 23.70
CA ASP A 2 2.83 15.23 22.24
C ASP A 2 3.55 14.21 21.35
N VAL A 3 4.75 13.75 21.74
CA VAL A 3 5.51 12.75 20.96
C VAL A 3 4.77 11.41 20.87
N PHE A 4 4.11 10.99 21.95
CA PHE A 4 3.32 9.76 21.98
C PHE A 4 2.13 9.85 21.03
N MET A 5 1.39 10.97 21.07
CA MET A 5 0.26 11.21 20.16
C MET A 5 0.71 11.24 18.68
N GLN A 6 1.87 11.84 18.39
CA GLN A 6 2.44 11.84 17.03
C GLN A 6 2.80 10.43 16.56
N GLN A 7 3.41 9.60 17.41
CA GLN A 7 3.74 8.21 17.07
C GLN A 7 2.48 7.37 16.80
N GLU A 8 1.47 7.47 17.65
CA GLU A 8 0.18 6.78 17.44
C GLU A 8 -0.46 7.21 16.11
N THR A 9 -0.45 8.51 15.81
CA THR A 9 -0.99 9.02 14.56
C THR A 9 -0.23 8.47 13.35
N GLN A 10 1.10 8.42 13.39
CA GLN A 10 1.92 7.83 12.33
C GLN A 10 1.63 6.34 12.14
N GLN A 11 1.47 5.58 13.23
CA GLN A 11 1.11 4.16 13.16
C GLN A 11 -0.27 3.95 12.53
N LEU A 12 -1.25 4.78 12.87
CA LEU A 12 -2.59 4.72 12.27
C LEU A 12 -2.53 4.99 10.76
N MET A 13 -1.79 6.01 10.33
CA MET A 13 -1.60 6.29 8.91
C MET A 13 -0.92 5.12 8.19
N ALA A 14 0.11 4.52 8.78
CA ALA A 14 0.79 3.35 8.21
C ALA A 14 -0.16 2.15 8.06
N LYS A 15 -0.99 1.87 9.08
CA LYS A 15 -2.00 0.81 9.02
C LYS A 15 -3.02 1.05 7.92
N GLN A 16 -3.50 2.29 7.77
CA GLN A 16 -4.43 2.67 6.69
C GLN A 16 -3.80 2.50 5.30
N MET A 17 -2.53 2.88 5.16
CA MET A 17 -1.78 2.71 3.91
C MET A 17 -1.63 1.23 3.55
N VAL A 18 -1.25 0.38 4.52
CA VAL A 18 -1.17 -1.07 4.33
C VAL A 18 -2.52 -1.63 3.90
N GLY A 19 -3.62 -1.24 4.57
CA GLY A 19 -4.97 -1.69 4.19
C GLY A 19 -5.35 -1.32 2.75
N LYS A 20 -5.06 -0.08 2.33
CA LYS A 20 -5.29 0.38 0.95
C LYS A 20 -4.45 -0.40 -0.07
N LEU A 21 -3.16 -0.58 0.22
CA LEU A 21 -2.26 -1.37 -0.62
C LEU A 21 -2.76 -2.80 -0.78
N THR A 22 -3.16 -3.44 0.32
CA THR A 22 -3.71 -4.79 0.30
C THR A 22 -4.94 -4.87 -0.58
N SER A 23 -5.95 -4.02 -0.39
CA SER A 23 -7.16 -4.05 -1.22
C SER A 23 -6.85 -3.80 -2.70
N VAL A 24 -6.14 -2.72 -3.03
CA VAL A 24 -5.89 -2.35 -4.43
C VAL A 24 -5.04 -3.39 -5.16
N CYS A 25 -4.00 -3.91 -4.49
CA CYS A 25 -3.11 -4.88 -5.13
C CYS A 25 -3.71 -6.29 -5.15
N TRP A 26 -4.56 -6.64 -4.18
CA TRP A 26 -5.32 -7.88 -4.23
C TRP A 26 -6.24 -7.92 -5.45
N ASP A 27 -7.07 -6.88 -5.63
CA ASP A 27 -8.03 -6.80 -6.75
C ASP A 27 -7.34 -6.81 -8.12
N LYS A 28 -6.10 -6.31 -8.20
CA LYS A 28 -5.32 -6.28 -9.45
C LYS A 28 -4.57 -7.57 -9.76
N CYS A 29 -4.05 -8.23 -8.74
CA CYS A 29 -3.10 -9.33 -8.91
C CYS A 29 -3.72 -10.71 -8.67
N ILE A 30 -4.78 -10.79 -7.88
CA ILE A 30 -5.45 -12.06 -7.52
C ILE A 30 -6.79 -12.11 -8.24
N THR A 31 -6.77 -12.60 -9.49
CA THR A 31 -7.95 -12.64 -10.39
C THR A 31 -8.70 -13.97 -10.34
N SER A 32 -8.15 -14.96 -9.65
CA SER A 32 -8.73 -16.28 -9.43
C SER A 32 -8.47 -16.68 -7.99
N THR A 33 -9.20 -17.68 -7.48
CA THR A 33 -8.94 -18.22 -6.14
C THR A 33 -7.49 -18.69 -6.05
N PRO A 34 -6.64 -18.06 -5.23
CA PRO A 34 -5.25 -18.47 -5.12
C PRO A 34 -5.17 -19.85 -4.45
N GLY A 35 -4.11 -20.60 -4.79
CA GLY A 35 -3.83 -21.88 -4.12
C GLY A 35 -3.39 -21.70 -2.67
N SER A 36 -2.86 -22.76 -2.05
CA SER A 36 -2.28 -22.68 -0.70
C SER A 36 -1.06 -21.76 -0.60
N LYS A 37 -0.51 -21.33 -1.75
CA LYS A 37 0.59 -20.39 -1.89
C LYS A 37 0.34 -19.50 -3.08
N LEU A 38 0.87 -18.28 -3.02
CA LEU A 38 0.95 -17.40 -4.18
C LEU A 38 1.86 -18.02 -5.24
N SER A 39 1.41 -18.01 -6.48
CA SER A 39 2.24 -18.32 -7.63
C SER A 39 3.38 -17.30 -7.76
N PRO A 40 4.45 -17.64 -8.50
CA PRO A 40 5.51 -16.69 -8.80
C PRO A 40 4.98 -15.42 -9.49
N GLY A 41 4.00 -15.56 -10.39
CA GLY A 41 3.38 -14.44 -11.09
C GLY A 41 2.60 -13.50 -10.16
N GLU A 42 1.78 -14.04 -9.25
CA GLU A 42 1.06 -13.25 -8.25
C GLU A 42 2.03 -12.53 -7.31
N THR A 43 3.10 -13.20 -6.88
CA THR A 43 4.12 -12.62 -6.00
C THR A 43 4.83 -11.43 -6.67
N THR A 44 5.25 -11.60 -7.93
CA THR A 44 5.85 -10.51 -8.72
C THR A 44 4.86 -9.39 -8.96
N CYS A 45 3.60 -9.70 -9.27
CA CYS A 45 2.55 -8.70 -9.47
C CYS A 45 2.33 -7.86 -8.21
N LEU A 46 2.15 -8.50 -7.05
CA LEU A 46 1.90 -7.82 -5.78
C LEU A 46 3.06 -6.90 -5.40
N SER A 47 4.30 -7.37 -5.56
CA SER A 47 5.52 -6.57 -5.30
C SER A 47 5.56 -5.32 -6.19
N ASN A 48 5.30 -5.49 -7.50
CA ASN A 48 5.28 -4.39 -8.46
C ASN A 48 4.12 -3.43 -8.20
N CYS A 49 2.93 -3.94 -7.88
CA CYS A 49 1.76 -3.15 -7.57
C CYS A 49 2.00 -2.26 -6.35
N ALA A 50 2.49 -2.83 -5.25
CA ALA A 50 2.72 -2.09 -4.02
C ALA A 50 3.76 -0.97 -4.23
N ARG A 51 4.86 -1.27 -4.94
CA ARG A 51 5.88 -0.28 -5.30
C ARG A 51 5.30 0.86 -6.12
N ARG A 52 4.59 0.55 -7.20
CA ARG A 52 3.98 1.57 -8.09
C ARG A 52 2.92 2.41 -7.38
N PHE A 53 2.12 1.80 -6.50
CA PHE A 53 1.11 2.53 -5.74
C PHE A 53 1.74 3.53 -4.79
N LEU A 54 2.80 3.13 -4.06
CA LEU A 54 3.54 4.03 -3.17
C LEU A 54 4.21 5.16 -3.95
N ASP A 55 4.91 4.83 -5.04
CA ASP A 55 5.60 5.81 -5.89
C ASP A 55 4.61 6.87 -6.41
N MET A 56 3.46 6.43 -6.93
CA MET A 56 2.42 7.35 -7.40
C MET A 56 1.76 8.15 -6.28
N SER A 57 1.53 7.54 -5.12
CA SER A 57 0.96 8.23 -3.96
C SER A 57 1.88 9.36 -3.48
N MET A 58 3.21 9.13 -3.47
CA MET A 58 4.19 10.16 -3.14
C MET A 58 4.23 11.27 -4.19
N ILE A 59 4.17 10.94 -5.48
CA ILE A 59 4.11 11.94 -6.55
C ILE A 59 2.87 12.83 -6.39
N LEU A 60 1.70 12.23 -6.14
CA LEU A 60 0.46 12.96 -5.94
C LEU A 60 0.52 13.83 -4.67
N ALA A 61 0.97 13.26 -3.55
CA ALA A 61 1.13 14.02 -2.31
C ALA A 61 2.04 15.24 -2.50
N LYS A 62 3.18 15.07 -3.16
CA LYS A 62 4.10 16.17 -3.48
C LYS A 62 3.46 17.23 -4.36
N ARG A 63 2.64 16.83 -5.35
CA ARG A 63 1.93 17.80 -6.21
C ARG A 63 0.94 18.64 -5.41
N PHE A 64 0.19 18.04 -4.50
CA PHE A 64 -0.79 18.76 -3.67
C PHE A 64 -0.15 19.58 -2.53
N GLN A 65 1.08 19.27 -2.12
CA GLN A 65 1.85 20.11 -1.17
C GLN A 65 2.47 21.36 -1.80
N LEU A 66 2.64 21.36 -3.12
CA LEU A 66 3.18 22.49 -3.89
C LEU A 66 2.06 23.43 -4.43
N GLN A 67 0.82 23.17 -4.04
CA GLN A 67 -0.35 24.04 -4.26
C GLN A 67 -0.78 24.64 -2.92
#